data_AF-A0A179I221-F1
#
_entry.id   AF-A0A179I221-F1
#
_cell.length_a   1.000
_cell.length_b   1.000
_cell.length_c   1.000
_cell.angle_alpha   90.00
_cell.angle_beta   90.00
_cell.angle_gamma   90.00
#
_symmetry.space_group_name_H-M   'P 1'
#
loop_
_entity.id
_entity.type
_entity.pdbx_description
1 polymer ?
#
loop_
_entity_poly.entity_id
_entity_poly.type
_entity_poly.pdbx_seq_one_letter_code
_entity_poly.pdbx_strand_id
1 'polypeptide(L)'
;AWTAWVRTAETPARPGLRVLTDFVDDTTGILGPHDEQAGIHALPLDYAPVKEYVQKAQDVVAFEKEGRCVHCDEQLVSGEGLHAMCPNSDCLAMGHLNCWSKHALAAEGDTEALIPRTCSCPSCGGQVSWGDMMKELTLRVRGKSEVEKLLKVRKRGKKAA
;
A
#
# COMPACT_ATOMS: atom_id res chain seq x y z
N ALA A 1 2.93 10.45 -27.91
CA ALA A 1 4.01 9.50 -28.27
C ALA A 1 3.78 8.12 -27.64
N TRP A 2 3.76 7.99 -26.30
CA TRP A 2 3.58 6.71 -25.60
C TRP A 2 2.38 5.88 -26.10
N THR A 3 1.18 6.46 -26.11
CA THR A 3 -0.05 5.75 -26.55
C THR A 3 0.01 5.30 -28.01
N ALA A 4 0.71 6.04 -28.87
CA ALA A 4 0.89 5.64 -30.27
C ALA A 4 1.77 4.40 -30.38
N TRP A 5 2.86 4.33 -29.59
CA TRP A 5 3.73 3.17 -29.52
C TRP A 5 3.02 1.93 -28.95
N VAL A 6 2.23 2.10 -27.89
CA VAL A 6 1.49 0.97 -27.28
C VAL A 6 0.51 0.32 -28.26
N ARG A 7 -0.05 1.08 -29.21
CA ARG A 7 -0.93 0.54 -30.26
C ARG A 7 -0.20 -0.29 -31.31
N THR A 8 1.09 -0.06 -31.50
CA THR A 8 1.92 -0.80 -32.46
C THR A 8 2.70 -1.94 -31.84
N ALA A 9 2.79 -1.98 -30.50
CA ALA A 9 3.51 -3.03 -29.78
C ALA A 9 2.74 -4.35 -29.81
N GLU A 10 3.42 -5.44 -30.14
CA GLU A 10 2.84 -6.79 -30.17
C GLU A 10 2.56 -7.34 -28.77
N THR A 11 3.38 -6.95 -27.79
CA THR A 11 3.22 -7.36 -26.40
C THR A 11 2.47 -6.29 -25.60
N PRO A 12 1.30 -6.62 -24.99
CA PRO A 12 0.57 -5.66 -24.17
C PRO A 12 1.32 -5.34 -22.88
N ALA A 13 0.95 -4.22 -22.26
CA ALA A 13 1.42 -3.91 -20.90
C ALA A 13 1.00 -5.02 -19.93
N ARG A 14 1.86 -5.32 -18.94
CA ARG A 14 1.58 -6.36 -17.95
C ARG A 14 0.24 -6.09 -17.25
N PRO A 15 -0.59 -7.12 -17.01
CA PRO A 15 -1.79 -6.97 -16.20
C PRO A 15 -1.47 -6.36 -14.83
N GLY A 16 -2.28 -5.37 -14.41
CA GLY A 16 -2.11 -4.67 -13.13
C GLY A 16 -1.12 -3.48 -13.15
N LEU A 17 -0.42 -3.21 -14.26
CA LEU A 17 0.36 -1.97 -14.39
C LEU A 17 -0.57 -0.78 -14.64
N ARG A 18 -0.59 0.18 -13.71
CA ARG A 18 -1.34 1.43 -13.85
C ARG A 18 -0.49 2.47 -14.57
N VAL A 19 -1.03 3.05 -15.65
CA VAL A 19 -0.44 4.19 -16.35
C VAL A 19 -1.32 5.40 -16.06
N LEU A 20 -0.78 6.39 -15.36
CA LEU A 20 -1.48 7.60 -14.92
C LEU A 20 -0.83 8.83 -15.57
N THR A 21 -1.63 9.88 -15.78
CA THR A 21 -1.18 11.16 -16.32
C THR A 21 -1.69 12.29 -15.46
N ASP A 22 -0.90 13.35 -15.31
CA ASP A 22 -1.27 14.56 -14.58
C ASP A 22 -0.78 15.78 -15.38
N PHE A 23 -1.61 16.23 -16.31
CA PHE A 23 -1.31 17.36 -17.19
C PHE A 23 -2.02 18.61 -16.68
N VAL A 24 -1.30 19.72 -16.60
CA VAL A 24 -1.88 21.03 -16.27
C VAL A 24 -2.54 21.61 -17.52
N ASP A 25 -3.73 22.18 -17.38
CA ASP A 25 -4.40 22.90 -18.46
C ASP A 25 -3.91 24.37 -18.50
N ASP A 26 -3.44 24.83 -19.65
CA ASP A 26 -2.85 26.16 -19.85
C ASP A 26 -3.83 27.32 -19.57
N THR A 27 -5.13 27.04 -19.46
CA THR A 27 -6.18 28.05 -19.16
C THR A 27 -6.33 28.38 -17.67
N THR A 28 -5.73 27.58 -16.78
CA THR A 28 -5.88 27.70 -15.31
C THR A 28 -5.16 28.92 -14.70
N GLY A 29 -4.13 29.44 -15.35
CA GLY A 29 -3.38 30.61 -14.89
C GLY A 29 -4.11 31.97 -15.04
N ILE A 30 -5.29 32.00 -15.65
CA ILE A 30 -6.05 33.23 -15.93
C ILE A 30 -6.99 33.61 -14.76
N LEU A 31 -7.35 32.67 -13.87
CA LEU A 31 -8.45 32.85 -12.89
C LEU A 31 -8.05 32.99 -11.41
N GLY A 32 -6.77 32.97 -11.04
CA GLY A 32 -6.36 33.27 -9.64
C GLY A 32 -5.04 32.66 -9.20
N PRO A 33 -4.57 32.96 -7.97
CA PRO A 33 -3.31 32.43 -7.45
C PRO A 33 -3.38 30.90 -7.25
N HIS A 34 -2.39 30.20 -7.80
CA HIS A 34 -2.22 28.75 -7.78
C HIS A 34 -2.10 28.17 -6.35
N ASP A 35 -2.93 27.19 -6.03
CA ASP A 35 -2.68 26.24 -4.93
C ASP A 35 -2.85 24.77 -5.37
N GLU A 36 -2.63 24.48 -6.66
CA GLU A 36 -2.66 23.11 -7.17
C GLU A 36 -1.24 22.68 -7.57
N GLN A 37 -0.59 21.94 -6.67
CA GLN A 37 0.60 21.16 -7.00
C GLN A 37 0.21 20.14 -8.07
N ALA A 38 0.83 20.22 -9.25
CA ALA A 38 0.57 19.33 -10.37
C ALA A 38 1.88 18.72 -10.89
N GLY A 39 1.75 17.66 -11.69
CA GLY A 39 2.87 16.91 -12.23
C GLY A 39 3.75 16.33 -11.11
N ILE A 40 5.06 16.58 -11.18
CA ILE A 40 5.99 16.05 -10.17
C ILE A 40 5.78 16.64 -8.78
N HIS A 41 5.19 17.83 -8.67
CA HIS A 41 4.97 18.50 -7.38
C HIS A 41 3.77 17.93 -6.63
N ALA A 42 2.84 17.28 -7.34
CA ALA A 42 1.71 16.58 -6.74
C ALA A 42 2.11 15.24 -6.10
N LEU A 43 3.30 14.71 -6.45
CA LEU A 43 3.73 13.40 -5.97
C LEU A 43 4.11 13.48 -4.49
N PRO A 44 3.45 12.70 -3.61
CA PRO A 44 3.80 12.66 -2.20
C PRO A 44 5.22 12.09 -2.05
N LEU A 45 6.09 12.87 -1.42
CA LEU A 45 7.50 12.51 -1.20
C LEU A 45 7.72 11.69 0.08
N ASP A 46 6.65 11.42 0.83
CA ASP A 46 6.66 10.70 2.10
C ASP A 46 5.62 9.56 2.13
N TYR A 47 5.47 8.96 3.30
CA TYR A 47 4.53 7.87 3.53
C TYR A 47 3.10 8.33 3.87
N ALA A 48 2.77 9.62 3.74
CA ALA A 48 1.42 10.12 4.02
C ALA A 48 0.30 9.33 3.33
N PRO A 49 0.44 8.87 2.05
CA PRO A 49 -0.61 8.11 1.38
C PRO A 49 -0.94 6.75 2.03
N VAL A 50 -0.03 6.19 2.82
CA VAL A 50 -0.23 4.89 3.50
C VAL A 50 -0.41 5.05 5.00
N LYS A 51 -0.57 6.29 5.50
CA LYS A 51 -0.68 6.59 6.92
C LYS A 51 -1.80 5.81 7.61
N GLU A 52 -2.98 5.78 7.03
CA GLU A 52 -4.14 5.10 7.61
C GLU A 52 -3.90 3.59 7.71
N TYR A 53 -3.32 3.00 6.67
CA TYR A 53 -2.96 1.58 6.67
C TYR A 53 -1.89 1.27 7.73
N VAL A 54 -0.85 2.09 7.83
CA VAL A 54 0.19 1.95 8.86
C VAL A 54 -0.38 2.12 10.27
N GLN A 55 -1.27 3.10 10.49
CA GLN A 55 -1.93 3.30 11.79
C GLN A 55 -2.75 2.07 12.18
N LYS A 56 -3.58 1.56 11.26
CA LYS A 56 -4.39 0.36 11.48
C LYS A 56 -3.53 -0.85 11.86
N ALA A 57 -2.43 -1.09 11.13
CA ALA A 57 -1.52 -2.19 11.42
C ALA A 57 -0.80 -2.02 12.76
N GLN A 58 -0.39 -0.79 13.08
CA GLN A 58 0.23 -0.45 14.35
C GLN A 58 -0.72 -0.68 15.52
N ASP A 59 -2.00 -0.29 15.39
CA ASP A 59 -3.00 -0.50 16.45
C ASP A 59 -3.22 -1.98 16.74
N VAL A 60 -3.36 -2.81 15.69
CA VAL A 60 -3.54 -4.26 15.87
C VAL A 60 -2.35 -4.90 16.57
N VAL A 61 -1.13 -4.61 16.11
CA VAL A 61 0.09 -5.23 16.66
C VAL A 61 0.40 -4.70 18.07
N ALA A 62 0.14 -3.42 18.35
CA ALA A 62 0.38 -2.84 19.68
C ALA A 62 -0.53 -3.40 20.78
N PHE A 63 -1.71 -3.91 20.41
CA PHE A 63 -2.64 -4.55 21.33
C PHE A 63 -2.63 -6.08 21.24
N GLU A 64 -1.65 -6.68 20.54
CA GLU A 64 -1.52 -8.13 20.35
C GLU A 64 -2.79 -8.77 19.76
N LYS A 65 -3.41 -8.07 18.80
CA LYS A 65 -4.66 -8.48 18.15
C LYS A 65 -4.45 -9.11 16.77
N GLU A 66 -3.26 -9.62 16.48
CA GLU A 66 -2.95 -10.24 15.18
C GLU A 66 -3.84 -11.47 14.91
N GLY A 67 -4.25 -12.17 15.97
CA GLY A 67 -5.20 -13.28 15.87
C GLY A 67 -4.61 -14.51 15.17
N ARG A 68 -5.37 -15.11 14.26
CA ARG A 68 -4.96 -16.30 13.49
C ARG A 68 -4.65 -15.94 12.05
N CYS A 69 -3.74 -16.69 11.44
CA CYS A 69 -3.41 -16.53 10.04
C CYS A 69 -4.64 -16.83 9.19
N VAL A 70 -5.01 -15.89 8.32
CA VAL A 70 -6.20 -16.01 7.44
C VAL A 70 -6.12 -17.13 6.38
N HIS A 71 -5.01 -17.88 6.34
CA HIS A 71 -4.74 -18.92 5.35
C HIS A 71 -4.54 -20.31 5.98
N CYS A 72 -3.73 -20.43 7.04
CA CYS A 72 -3.49 -21.71 7.72
C CYS A 72 -4.25 -21.86 9.05
N ASP A 73 -4.94 -20.81 9.51
CA ASP A 73 -5.65 -20.76 10.80
C ASP A 73 -4.76 -21.01 12.04
N GLU A 74 -3.43 -20.98 11.88
CA GLU A 74 -2.49 -21.04 13.01
C GLU A 74 -2.41 -19.68 13.72
N GLN A 75 -2.13 -19.71 15.03
CA GLN A 75 -1.98 -18.51 15.85
C GLN A 75 -0.77 -17.69 15.38
N LEU A 76 -0.99 -16.38 15.19
CA LEU A 76 0.10 -15.43 14.94
C LEU A 76 0.66 -14.99 16.30
N VAL A 77 1.91 -15.37 16.59
CA VAL A 77 2.57 -15.03 17.86
C VAL A 77 3.23 -13.66 17.74
N SER A 78 2.83 -12.70 18.57
CA SER A 78 3.35 -11.34 18.52
C SER A 78 4.87 -11.31 18.67
N GLY A 79 5.55 -10.61 17.76
CA GLY A 79 7.02 -10.50 17.74
C GLY A 79 7.77 -11.65 17.05
N GLU A 80 7.09 -12.75 16.69
CA GLU A 80 7.70 -13.87 15.98
C GLU A 80 7.30 -13.89 14.51
N GLY A 81 8.27 -14.06 13.61
CA GLY A 81 8.01 -14.14 12.17
C GLY A 81 7.57 -12.83 11.51
N LEU A 82 7.05 -12.94 10.29
CA LEU A 82 6.60 -11.81 9.48
C LEU A 82 5.10 -11.96 9.19
N HIS A 83 4.30 -11.12 9.84
CA HIS A 83 2.84 -11.10 9.70
C HIS A 83 2.42 -9.94 8.81
N ALA A 84 1.96 -10.23 7.60
CA ALA A 84 1.45 -9.22 6.67
C ALA A 84 -0.05 -8.99 6.91
N MET A 85 -0.48 -7.73 6.79
CA MET A 85 -1.87 -7.31 6.97
C MET A 85 -2.52 -7.00 5.61
N CYS A 86 -3.84 -7.15 5.51
CA CYS A 86 -4.59 -6.65 4.36
C CYS A 86 -4.58 -5.10 4.31
N PRO A 87 -4.27 -4.46 3.17
CA PRO A 87 -4.28 -2.99 3.05
C PRO A 87 -5.69 -2.37 2.97
N ASN A 88 -6.75 -3.15 2.75
CA ASN A 88 -8.10 -2.61 2.61
C ASN A 88 -8.61 -2.01 3.94
N SER A 89 -9.28 -0.86 3.89
CA SER A 89 -9.56 0.04 5.04
C SER A 89 -10.02 -0.68 6.31
N ASP A 90 -11.12 -1.43 6.23
CA ASP A 90 -11.78 -2.00 7.41
C ASP A 90 -11.37 -3.44 7.70
N CYS A 91 -10.48 -4.00 6.89
CA CYS A 91 -10.04 -5.38 7.01
C CYS A 91 -8.83 -5.49 7.95
N LEU A 92 -8.98 -6.24 9.04
CA LEU A 92 -7.91 -6.54 10.00
C LEU A 92 -7.24 -7.89 9.75
N ALA A 93 -7.51 -8.52 8.61
CA ALA A 93 -6.96 -9.82 8.25
C ALA A 93 -5.43 -9.78 8.22
N MET A 94 -4.80 -10.66 9.01
CA MET A 94 -3.36 -10.86 9.05
C MET A 94 -2.99 -12.31 8.72
N GLY A 95 -1.75 -12.52 8.30
CA GLY A 95 -1.25 -13.86 8.05
C GLY A 95 0.26 -13.91 7.90
N HIS A 96 0.82 -15.11 8.00
CA HIS A 96 2.23 -15.33 7.70
C HIS A 96 2.55 -14.88 6.28
N LEU A 97 3.67 -14.18 6.10
CA LEU A 97 4.14 -13.73 4.78
C LEU A 97 4.23 -14.89 3.77
N ASN A 98 4.71 -16.05 4.22
CA ASN A 98 4.83 -17.24 3.38
C ASN A 98 3.47 -17.78 2.94
N CYS A 99 2.45 -17.73 3.81
CA CYS A 99 1.10 -18.15 3.46
C CYS A 99 0.49 -17.20 2.43
N TRP A 100 0.61 -15.88 2.66
CA TRP A 100 0.18 -14.86 1.69
C TRP A 100 0.83 -15.07 0.31
N SER A 101 2.15 -15.29 0.27
CA SER A 101 2.88 -15.51 -0.98
C SER A 101 2.39 -16.77 -1.71
N LYS A 102 2.32 -17.92 -1.01
CA LYS A 102 1.86 -19.18 -1.59
C LYS A 102 0.45 -19.08 -2.18
N HIS A 103 -0.49 -18.45 -1.45
CA HIS A 103 -1.86 -18.28 -1.94
C HIS A 103 -1.94 -17.31 -3.13
N ALA A 104 -1.14 -16.25 -3.11
CA ALA A 104 -1.10 -15.29 -4.22
C ALA A 104 -0.53 -15.92 -5.50
N LEU A 105 0.60 -16.61 -5.41
CA LEU A 105 1.24 -17.28 -6.54
C LEU A 105 0.35 -18.40 -7.13
N ALA A 106 -0.31 -19.18 -6.28
CA ALA A 106 -1.25 -20.21 -6.73
C ALA A 106 -2.40 -19.64 -7.57
N ALA A 107 -2.84 -18.41 -7.29
CA ALA A 107 -3.89 -17.73 -8.04
C ALA A 107 -3.40 -17.09 -9.36
N GLU A 108 -2.11 -16.77 -9.47
CA GLU A 108 -1.54 -16.14 -10.66
C GLU A 108 -1.23 -17.15 -11.79
N GLY A 109 -1.13 -18.44 -11.48
CA GLY A 109 -0.98 -19.53 -12.46
C GLY A 109 0.39 -19.63 -13.14
N ASP A 110 1.35 -18.78 -12.78
CA ASP A 110 2.74 -18.83 -13.23
C ASP A 110 3.56 -19.67 -12.24
N THR A 111 3.96 -20.88 -12.64
CA THR A 111 4.64 -21.84 -11.77
C THR A 111 6.08 -21.45 -11.44
N GLU A 112 6.68 -20.54 -12.21
CA GLU A 112 8.04 -20.05 -12.00
C GLU A 112 8.06 -18.71 -11.25
N ALA A 113 6.89 -18.10 -11.01
CA ALA A 113 6.79 -16.84 -10.31
C ALA A 113 7.19 -16.99 -8.83
N LEU A 114 8.12 -16.15 -8.38
CA LEU A 114 8.54 -16.07 -6.98
C LEU A 114 7.94 -14.86 -6.24
N ILE A 115 7.57 -13.83 -7.00
CA ILE A 115 7.08 -12.56 -6.45
C ILE A 115 5.63 -12.37 -6.90
N PRO A 116 4.66 -12.42 -5.98
CA PRO A 116 3.29 -12.09 -6.31
C PRO A 116 3.16 -10.65 -6.78
N ARG A 117 2.25 -10.42 -7.72
CA ARG A 117 1.83 -9.08 -8.15
C ARG A 117 0.64 -8.61 -7.34
N THR A 118 -0.36 -9.48 -7.20
CA THR A 118 -1.61 -9.20 -6.51
C THR A 118 -2.10 -10.41 -5.73
N CYS A 119 -2.86 -10.18 -4.67
CA CYS A 119 -3.60 -11.25 -4.00
C CYS A 119 -5.04 -10.84 -3.74
N SER A 120 -5.91 -11.83 -3.53
CA SER A 120 -7.26 -11.59 -3.00
C SER A 120 -7.26 -11.89 -1.51
N CYS A 121 -7.79 -10.98 -0.70
CA CYS A 121 -7.94 -11.23 0.72
C CYS A 121 -9.11 -12.20 0.95
N PRO A 122 -8.91 -13.37 1.60
CA PRO A 122 -10.00 -14.32 1.85
C PRO A 122 -11.03 -13.77 2.85
N SER A 123 -10.67 -12.78 3.67
CA SER A 123 -11.56 -12.21 4.68
C SER A 123 -12.51 -11.16 4.12
N CYS A 124 -12.01 -10.18 3.36
CA CYS A 124 -12.84 -9.11 2.79
C CYS A 124 -13.15 -9.26 1.30
N GLY A 125 -12.56 -10.23 0.61
CA GLY A 125 -12.68 -10.42 -0.84
C GLY A 125 -11.97 -9.36 -1.70
N GLY A 126 -11.39 -8.33 -1.08
CA GLY A 126 -10.75 -7.23 -1.77
C GLY A 126 -9.41 -7.62 -2.41
N GLN A 127 -9.12 -7.03 -3.57
CA GLN A 127 -7.82 -7.15 -4.21
C GLN A 127 -6.75 -6.39 -3.41
N VAL A 128 -5.55 -6.95 -3.36
CA VAL A 128 -4.42 -6.44 -2.60
C VAL A 128 -3.23 -6.34 -3.54
N SER A 129 -2.62 -5.15 -3.58
CA SER A 129 -1.34 -4.91 -4.22
C SER A 129 -0.24 -5.47 -3.33
N TRP A 130 0.52 -6.45 -3.84
CA TRP A 130 1.61 -7.07 -3.06
C TRP A 130 2.63 -6.02 -2.61
N GLY A 131 2.96 -5.06 -3.49
CA GLY A 131 3.89 -3.98 -3.20
C GLY A 131 3.43 -3.08 -2.04
N ASP A 132 2.15 -2.77 -1.93
CA ASP A 132 1.64 -1.94 -0.83
C ASP A 132 1.59 -2.70 0.49
N MET A 133 1.26 -3.99 0.45
CA MET A 133 1.34 -4.87 1.63
C MET A 133 2.78 -4.98 2.15
N MET A 134 3.77 -5.14 1.26
CA MET A 134 5.18 -5.19 1.64
C MET A 134 5.71 -3.83 2.14
N LYS A 135 5.21 -2.72 1.60
CA LYS A 135 5.57 -1.37 2.02
C LYS A 135 5.22 -1.14 3.51
N GLU A 136 4.01 -1.48 3.93
CA GLU A 136 3.64 -1.42 5.35
C GLU A 136 4.45 -2.39 6.20
N LEU A 137 4.55 -3.66 5.79
CA LEU A 137 5.26 -4.68 6.57
C LEU A 137 6.71 -4.26 6.87
N THR A 138 7.41 -3.75 5.85
CA THR A 138 8.79 -3.30 6.00
C THR A 138 8.90 -2.02 6.84
N LEU A 139 7.95 -1.08 6.72
CA LEU A 139 7.86 0.09 7.60
C LEU A 139 7.68 -0.31 9.06
N ARG A 140 6.76 -1.22 9.36
CA ARG A 140 6.49 -1.65 10.73
C ARG A 140 7.66 -2.43 11.34
N VAL A 141 8.26 -3.35 10.59
CA VAL A 141 9.33 -4.23 11.12
C VAL A 141 10.68 -3.49 11.19
N ARG A 142 11.00 -2.65 10.20
CA ARG A 142 12.35 -2.06 10.03
C ARG A 142 12.37 -0.54 10.10
N GLY A 143 11.24 0.13 9.87
CA GLY A 143 11.12 1.58 9.77
C GLY A 143 10.49 2.25 10.99
N LYS A 144 10.75 1.77 12.21
CA LYS A 144 10.13 2.29 13.45
C LYS A 144 10.18 3.82 13.56
N SER A 145 11.31 4.44 13.25
CA SER A 145 11.47 5.90 13.26
C SER A 145 10.58 6.62 12.24
N GLU A 146 10.38 6.02 11.07
CA GLU A 146 9.51 6.56 10.02
C GLU A 146 8.04 6.41 10.40
N VAL A 147 7.65 5.28 10.99
CA VAL A 147 6.30 5.07 11.53
C VAL A 147 6.00 6.08 12.64
N GLU A 148 6.90 6.28 13.59
CA GLU A 148 6.74 7.28 14.64
C GLU A 148 6.60 8.70 14.09
N LYS A 149 7.37 9.08 13.06
CA LYS A 149 7.23 10.38 12.39
C LYS A 149 5.88 10.52 11.68
N LEU A 150 5.44 9.46 11.02
CA LEU A 150 4.20 9.42 10.23
C LEU A 150 2.95 9.53 11.11
N LEU A 151 2.97 8.85 12.27
CA LEU A 151 1.83 8.79 13.19
C LEU A 151 1.82 9.93 14.23
N LYS A 152 2.90 10.72 14.34
CA LYS A 152 2.92 11.91 15.21
C LYS A 152 1.81 12.88 14.82
N VAL A 153 0.89 13.11 15.75
CA VAL A 153 -0.10 14.18 15.65
C VAL A 153 0.63 15.52 15.78
N ARG A 154 0.68 16.32 14.72
CA ARG A 154 1.16 17.71 14.82
C ARG A 154 0.23 18.46 15.77
N LYS A 155 0.71 18.80 16.97
CA LYS A 155 0.01 19.73 17.87
C LYS A 155 -0.13 21.06 17.12
N ARG A 156 -1.36 21.48 16.80
CA ARG A 156 -1.62 22.86 16.35
C ARG A 156 -1.08 23.79 17.43
N GLY A 157 -0.01 24.53 17.11
CA GLY A 157 0.50 25.57 18.00
C GLY A 157 -0.63 26.54 18.30
N LYS A 158 -0.88 26.79 19.59
CA LYS A 158 -1.71 27.94 20.00
C LYS A 158 -1.12 29.16 19.29
N LYS A 159 -1.90 29.80 18.42
CA LYS A 159 -1.61 31.19 18.04
C LYS A 159 -1.52 31.96 19.36
N ALA A 160 -0.36 32.51 19.67
CA ALA A 160 -0.22 33.45 20.77
C ALA A 160 -1.19 34.60 20.47
N ALA A 161 -2.10 34.83 21.40
CA ALA A 161 -2.98 36.00 21.42
C ALA A 161 -2.19 37.21 21.92
#